data_AF-A0A2W4YVD7-F1
#
_entry.id   AF-A0A2W4YVD7-F1
#
_cell.length_a   1.000
_cell.length_b   1.000
_cell.length_c   1.000
_cell.angle_alpha   90.00
_cell.angle_beta   90.00
_cell.angle_gamma   90.00
#
_symmetry.space_group_name_H-M   'P 1'
#
loop_
_entity.id
_entity.type
_entity.pdbx_description
1 polymer ?
#
loop_
_entity_poly.entity_id
_entity_poly.type
_entity_poly.pdbx_seq_one_letter_code
_entity_poly.pdbx_strand_id
1 'polypeptide(L)'
;MQPQADLETTLLGPILPDRECGDCTACCTELTVDTPEFAKPAGTPCVHLCEQGCGIHVVRPRICRTWFCAWRRVASLPDEARPDRSGLLVSLNFVNKPKNCLEGVSINVRVLAGSDAIANGMAATVLDSVCDQLVPVWFSDGSKKMLMHPDTDVARFVLSGEAAPPHLQDEVAAWRERYGVFGLNR
;
A
#
# COMPACT_ATOMS: atom_id res chain seq x y z
N MET A 1 -4.95 -20.52 -9.15
CA MET A 1 -3.89 -19.71 -8.51
C MET A 1 -4.07 -18.28 -8.98
N GLN A 2 -4.70 -17.46 -8.12
CA GLN A 2 -4.18 -16.19 -7.55
C GLN A 2 -3.93 -15.01 -8.52
N PRO A 3 -4.96 -14.53 -9.26
CA PRO A 3 -4.86 -13.29 -10.05
C PRO A 3 -4.31 -12.09 -9.27
N GLN A 4 -4.58 -12.02 -7.97
CA GLN A 4 -4.08 -10.97 -7.09
C GLN A 4 -2.55 -11.05 -6.86
N ALA A 5 -1.98 -12.25 -6.71
CA ALA A 5 -0.54 -12.40 -6.50
C ALA A 5 0.27 -12.02 -7.74
N ASP A 6 -0.28 -12.30 -8.93
CA ASP A 6 0.29 -11.90 -10.21
C ASP A 6 0.26 -10.38 -10.39
N LEU A 7 -0.85 -9.75 -9.99
CA LEU A 7 -1.00 -8.30 -10.03
C LEU A 7 -0.09 -7.60 -9.01
N GLU A 8 0.00 -8.09 -7.77
CA GLU A 8 0.94 -7.56 -6.78
C GLU A 8 2.39 -7.66 -7.26
N THR A 9 2.76 -8.76 -7.91
CA THR A 9 4.11 -8.94 -8.47
C THR A 9 4.36 -7.99 -9.64
N THR A 10 3.35 -7.75 -10.46
CA THR A 10 3.42 -6.78 -11.57
C THR A 10 3.57 -5.34 -11.07
N LEU A 11 2.98 -5.01 -9.92
CA LEU A 11 2.93 -3.65 -9.38
C LEU A 11 4.05 -3.31 -8.39
N LEU A 12 4.53 -4.27 -7.62
CA LEU A 12 5.54 -4.04 -6.57
C LEU A 12 6.83 -4.84 -6.78
N GLY A 13 6.84 -5.77 -7.73
CA GLY A 13 7.91 -6.76 -7.88
C GLY A 13 7.67 -8.05 -7.09
N PRO A 14 8.57 -9.05 -7.29
CA PRO A 14 8.49 -10.33 -6.60
C PRO A 14 8.76 -10.19 -5.11
N ILE A 15 8.46 -11.22 -4.34
CA ILE A 15 8.85 -11.27 -2.92
C ILE A 15 10.38 -11.36 -2.85
N LEU A 16 10.99 -10.46 -2.09
CA LEU A 16 12.42 -10.42 -1.87
C LEU A 16 12.82 -11.55 -0.89
N PRO A 17 13.71 -12.47 -1.30
CA PRO A 17 14.04 -13.66 -0.51
C PRO A 17 14.97 -13.36 0.68
N ASP A 18 15.70 -12.27 0.63
CA ASP A 18 16.65 -11.78 1.64
C ASP A 18 16.00 -10.92 2.73
N ARG A 19 14.74 -10.53 2.54
CA ARG A 19 13.96 -9.81 3.55
C ARG A 19 13.08 -10.78 4.30
N GLU A 20 13.12 -10.75 5.63
CA GLU A 20 12.22 -11.54 6.47
C GLU A 20 11.40 -10.68 7.41
N CYS A 21 10.19 -11.15 7.75
CA CYS A 21 9.35 -10.40 8.68
C CYS A 21 9.98 -10.31 10.07
N GLY A 22 10.80 -11.30 10.50
CA GLY A 22 11.38 -11.36 11.85
C GLY A 22 10.33 -11.07 12.94
N ASP A 23 10.68 -10.21 13.89
CA ASP A 23 9.81 -9.77 14.98
C ASP A 23 8.77 -8.69 14.60
N CYS A 24 8.70 -8.28 13.33
CA CYS A 24 7.79 -7.21 12.91
C CYS A 24 6.35 -7.73 12.88
N THR A 25 5.47 -7.06 13.64
CA THR A 25 4.07 -7.47 13.84
C THR A 25 3.07 -6.43 13.35
N ALA A 26 3.53 -5.38 12.65
CA ALA A 26 2.68 -4.26 12.22
C ALA A 26 1.41 -4.71 11.48
N CYS A 27 1.50 -5.60 10.49
CA CYS A 27 0.31 -6.06 9.77
C CYS A 27 -0.68 -6.85 10.64
N CYS A 28 -0.21 -7.52 11.70
CA CYS A 28 -1.05 -8.23 12.67
C CYS A 28 -1.88 -7.29 13.54
N THR A 29 -1.51 -6.01 13.64
CA THR A 29 -2.24 -4.98 14.38
C THR A 29 -3.00 -4.07 13.43
N GLU A 30 -2.32 -3.49 12.46
CA GLU A 30 -2.83 -2.38 11.65
C GLU A 30 -3.92 -2.76 10.65
N LEU A 31 -3.83 -3.94 10.03
CA LEU A 31 -4.70 -4.28 8.90
C LEU A 31 -5.98 -4.97 9.33
N THR A 32 -7.08 -4.67 8.65
CA THR A 32 -8.28 -5.52 8.71
C THR A 32 -7.97 -6.85 8.03
N VAL A 33 -8.43 -7.94 8.62
CA VAL A 33 -8.54 -9.24 7.93
C VAL A 33 -10.02 -9.57 7.90
N ASP A 34 -10.54 -9.90 6.73
CA ASP A 34 -11.96 -10.27 6.57
C ASP A 34 -12.03 -11.42 5.57
N THR A 35 -11.82 -12.63 6.09
CA THR A 35 -11.87 -13.86 5.30
C THR A 35 -12.73 -14.89 6.02
N PRO A 36 -13.31 -15.87 5.31
CA PRO A 36 -14.07 -16.94 5.96
C PRO A 36 -13.29 -17.72 7.03
N GLU A 37 -11.97 -17.82 6.88
CA GLU A 37 -11.08 -18.56 7.79
C GLU A 37 -10.71 -17.77 9.06
N PHE A 38 -10.64 -16.44 8.95
CA PHE A 38 -10.19 -15.56 10.03
C PHE A 38 -10.59 -14.12 9.72
N ALA A 39 -11.08 -13.42 10.75
CA ALA A 39 -11.40 -12.01 10.68
C ALA A 39 -10.89 -11.25 11.90
N LYS A 40 -10.43 -10.02 11.68
CA LYS A 40 -10.09 -9.05 12.72
C LYS A 40 -10.27 -7.63 12.20
N PRO A 41 -10.69 -6.68 13.04
CA PRO A 41 -10.68 -5.27 12.67
C PRO A 41 -9.24 -4.72 12.57
N ALA A 42 -9.08 -3.64 11.81
CA ALA A 42 -7.88 -2.81 11.79
C ALA A 42 -7.61 -2.19 13.17
N GLY A 43 -6.34 -1.98 13.51
CA GLY A 43 -5.91 -1.38 14.78
C GLY A 43 -6.04 -2.29 16.01
N THR A 44 -6.72 -3.44 15.89
CA THR A 44 -6.77 -4.43 16.98
C THR A 44 -5.68 -5.48 16.79
N PRO A 45 -4.85 -5.72 17.82
CA PRO A 45 -3.88 -6.81 17.82
C PRO A 45 -4.55 -8.14 17.50
N CYS A 46 -3.96 -8.91 16.59
CA CYS A 46 -4.41 -10.26 16.29
C CYS A 46 -4.46 -11.11 17.56
N VAL A 47 -5.51 -11.92 17.73
CA VAL A 47 -5.66 -12.84 18.88
C VAL A 47 -4.52 -13.87 19.00
N HIS A 48 -3.79 -14.11 17.92
CA HIS A 48 -2.64 -15.00 17.89
C HIS A 48 -1.30 -14.27 18.03
N LEU A 49 -1.30 -12.97 18.29
CA LEU A 49 -0.09 -12.19 18.52
C LEU A 49 0.46 -12.48 19.92
N CYS A 50 1.73 -12.85 20.00
CA CYS A 50 2.49 -13.11 21.21
C CYS A 50 3.73 -12.19 21.23
N GLU A 51 4.51 -12.22 22.32
CA GLU A 51 5.70 -11.38 22.49
C GLU A 51 6.72 -11.51 21.34
N GLN A 52 6.86 -12.73 20.78
CA GLN A 52 7.81 -13.04 19.69
C GLN A 52 7.12 -13.10 18.31
N GLY A 53 5.97 -12.45 18.15
CA GLY A 53 5.21 -12.46 16.91
C GLY A 53 4.05 -13.46 16.91
N CYS A 54 3.78 -14.11 15.78
CA CYS A 54 2.58 -14.94 15.64
C CYS A 54 2.72 -16.31 16.33
N GLY A 55 1.95 -16.57 17.39
CA GLY A 55 1.94 -17.85 18.12
C GLY A 55 1.49 -19.07 17.31
N ILE A 56 0.86 -18.85 16.14
CA ILE A 56 0.47 -19.90 15.20
C ILE A 56 1.22 -19.80 13.87
N HIS A 57 2.42 -19.22 13.83
CA HIS A 57 3.14 -18.86 12.59
C HIS A 57 3.13 -19.95 11.50
N VAL A 58 3.38 -21.20 11.90
CA VAL A 58 3.43 -22.39 11.02
C VAL A 58 2.06 -22.72 10.42
N VAL A 59 0.98 -22.49 11.16
CA VAL A 59 -0.39 -22.84 10.78
C VAL A 59 -1.27 -21.62 10.46
N ARG A 60 -0.66 -20.44 10.22
CA ARG A 60 -1.37 -19.19 9.92
C ARG A 60 -2.46 -19.34 8.84
N PRO A 61 -3.58 -18.59 8.94
CA PRO A 61 -4.58 -18.53 7.88
C PRO A 61 -3.96 -18.15 6.54
N ARG A 62 -4.58 -18.59 5.43
CA ARG A 62 -4.01 -18.39 4.08
C ARG A 62 -3.64 -16.94 3.81
N ILE A 63 -4.54 -16.00 4.13
CA ILE A 63 -4.34 -14.56 3.94
C ILE A 63 -3.05 -14.05 4.61
N CYS A 64 -2.73 -14.53 5.81
CA CYS A 64 -1.53 -14.14 6.54
C CYS A 64 -0.23 -14.74 5.96
N ARG A 65 -0.31 -15.81 5.17
CA ARG A 65 0.86 -16.43 4.50
C ARG A 65 1.13 -15.86 3.12
N THR A 66 0.09 -15.36 2.46
CA THR A 66 0.19 -14.91 1.06
C THR A 66 0.22 -13.40 0.90
N TRP A 67 -0.03 -12.65 1.97
CA TRP A 67 0.06 -11.19 1.98
C TRP A 67 1.46 -10.72 2.39
N PHE A 68 2.00 -9.74 1.66
CA PHE A 68 3.31 -9.14 1.91
C PHE A 68 3.23 -7.62 1.81
N CYS A 69 3.81 -6.90 2.78
CA CYS A 69 3.94 -5.44 2.68
C CYS A 69 4.92 -5.04 1.56
N ALA A 70 4.90 -3.78 1.12
CA ALA A 70 5.77 -3.33 0.05
C ALA A 70 7.27 -3.48 0.40
N TRP A 71 7.66 -3.37 1.67
CA TRP A 71 9.06 -3.63 2.09
C TRP A 71 9.53 -5.04 1.72
N ARG A 72 8.64 -6.05 1.73
CA ARG A 72 8.94 -7.42 1.32
C ARG A 72 9.02 -7.61 -0.21
N ARG A 73 8.77 -6.58 -1.03
CA ARG A 73 8.67 -6.66 -2.50
C ARG A 73 9.48 -5.60 -3.25
N VAL A 74 9.41 -4.35 -2.81
CA VAL A 74 10.00 -3.19 -3.48
C VAL A 74 11.47 -3.05 -3.07
N ALA A 75 12.38 -3.36 -4.00
CA ALA A 75 13.82 -3.37 -3.77
C ALA A 75 14.41 -1.97 -3.53
N SER A 76 13.78 -0.90 -4.04
CA SER A 76 14.22 0.48 -3.82
C SER A 76 13.98 0.98 -2.39
N LEU A 77 13.05 0.37 -1.64
CA LEU A 77 12.84 0.73 -0.24
C LEU A 77 14.06 0.33 0.59
N PRO A 78 14.56 1.20 1.48
CA PRO A 78 15.68 0.86 2.37
C PRO A 78 15.27 -0.17 3.43
N ASP A 79 16.25 -0.80 4.09
CA ASP A 79 15.99 -1.79 5.13
C ASP A 79 15.35 -1.18 6.38
N GLU A 80 15.62 0.10 6.63
CA GLU A 80 15.00 0.92 7.67
C GLU A 80 13.51 1.14 7.41
N ALA A 81 13.03 0.97 6.16
CA ALA A 81 11.61 1.07 5.84
C ALA A 81 10.77 -0.11 6.38
N ARG A 82 11.38 -1.15 6.96
CA ARG A 82 10.66 -2.24 7.64
C ARG A 82 9.71 -1.65 8.70
N PRO A 83 8.43 -2.06 8.77
CA PRO A 83 7.43 -1.28 9.50
C PRO A 83 7.69 -1.04 10.99
N ASP A 84 8.27 -2.01 11.69
CA ASP A 84 8.64 -1.89 13.10
C ASP A 84 9.87 -0.99 13.34
N ARG A 85 10.65 -0.69 12.30
CA ARG A 85 11.80 0.22 12.33
C ARG A 85 11.43 1.63 11.87
N SER A 86 10.66 1.73 10.80
CA SER A 86 10.28 3.02 10.20
C SER A 86 9.10 3.68 10.89
N GLY A 87 8.26 2.92 11.58
CA GLY A 87 6.95 3.41 12.00
C GLY A 87 6.02 3.70 10.81
N LEU A 88 6.25 3.07 9.65
CA LEU A 88 5.43 3.16 8.44
C LEU A 88 5.02 1.78 7.93
N LEU A 89 3.74 1.57 7.64
CA LEU A 89 3.26 0.41 6.92
C LEU A 89 2.94 0.79 5.47
N VAL A 90 3.68 0.21 4.52
CA VAL A 90 3.42 0.38 3.09
C VAL A 90 2.74 -0.86 2.53
N SER A 91 1.54 -0.71 1.97
CA SER A 91 0.73 -1.81 1.44
C SER A 91 0.19 -1.51 0.05
N LEU A 92 0.01 -2.54 -0.78
CA LEU A 92 -0.82 -2.43 -1.99
C LEU A 92 -2.26 -2.79 -1.62
N ASN A 93 -3.18 -1.88 -1.93
CA ASN A 93 -4.58 -1.96 -1.57
C ASN A 93 -5.44 -2.15 -2.81
N PHE A 94 -6.45 -3.01 -2.69
CA PHE A 94 -7.48 -3.26 -3.68
C PHE A 94 -8.84 -2.87 -3.09
N VAL A 95 -9.51 -1.91 -3.70
CA VAL A 95 -10.81 -1.40 -3.25
C VAL A 95 -11.86 -1.72 -4.31
N ASN A 96 -12.80 -2.61 -3.98
CA ASN A 96 -13.82 -3.08 -4.93
C ASN A 96 -14.79 -1.98 -5.39
N LYS A 97 -15.10 -1.02 -4.52
CA LYS A 97 -15.99 0.13 -4.80
C LYS A 97 -15.27 1.42 -4.42
N PRO A 98 -14.28 1.84 -5.23
CA PRO A 98 -13.49 3.01 -4.92
C PRO A 98 -14.31 4.29 -5.17
N LYS A 99 -14.00 5.39 -4.46
CA LYS A 99 -14.70 6.66 -4.69
C LYS A 99 -14.30 7.33 -6.01
N ASN A 100 -13.12 6.97 -6.51
CA ASN A 100 -12.58 7.41 -7.78
C ASN A 100 -11.57 6.37 -8.32
N CYS A 101 -11.16 6.49 -9.58
CA CYS A 101 -10.31 5.50 -10.21
C CYS A 101 -8.93 5.31 -9.54
N LEU A 102 -8.39 6.34 -8.88
CA LEU A 102 -7.08 6.31 -8.22
C LEU A 102 -7.12 5.61 -6.84
N GLU A 103 -8.28 5.18 -6.38
CA GLU A 103 -8.42 4.40 -5.13
C GLU A 103 -8.56 2.89 -5.36
N GLY A 104 -8.90 2.45 -6.59
CA GLY A 104 -9.22 1.05 -6.89
C GLY A 104 -8.05 0.10 -6.67
N VAL A 105 -6.87 0.48 -7.14
CA VAL A 105 -5.60 -0.22 -6.89
C VAL A 105 -4.54 0.82 -6.58
N SER A 106 -4.01 0.82 -5.36
CA SER A 106 -3.10 1.88 -4.92
C SER A 106 -2.14 1.42 -3.84
N ILE A 107 -0.96 2.05 -3.80
CA ILE A 107 -0.04 1.94 -2.68
C ILE A 107 -0.57 2.85 -1.56
N ASN A 108 -0.59 2.35 -0.33
CA ASN A 108 -0.89 3.13 0.85
C ASN A 108 0.33 3.15 1.78
N VAL A 109 0.83 4.35 2.07
CA VAL A 109 1.84 4.61 3.09
C VAL A 109 1.11 5.08 4.35
N ARG A 110 1.13 4.27 5.40
CA ARG A 110 0.44 4.55 6.67
C ARG A 110 1.45 4.80 7.78
N VAL A 111 1.28 5.90 8.51
CA VAL A 111 1.99 6.14 9.77
C VAL A 111 1.40 5.27 10.87
N LEU A 112 2.28 4.56 11.59
CA LEU A 112 1.91 3.76 12.76
C LEU A 112 1.66 4.66 13.98
N ALA A 113 0.78 4.23 14.88
CA ALA A 113 0.48 4.98 16.09
C ALA A 113 1.75 5.25 16.92
N GLY A 114 1.97 6.51 17.30
CA GLY A 114 3.13 6.93 18.10
C GLY A 114 4.44 7.09 17.31
N SER A 115 4.42 6.90 15.99
CA SER A 115 5.58 7.09 15.12
C SER A 115 5.95 8.56 14.91
N ASP A 116 7.25 8.84 14.79
CA ASP A 116 7.81 10.12 14.39
C ASP A 116 8.31 10.14 12.93
N ALA A 117 7.92 9.15 12.12
CA ALA A 117 8.39 8.94 10.73
C ALA A 117 8.28 10.16 9.80
N ILE A 118 7.32 11.04 10.06
CA ILE A 118 7.19 12.31 9.32
C ILE A 118 8.30 13.26 9.73
N ALA A 119 8.50 13.46 11.04
CA ALA A 119 9.45 14.41 11.58
C ALA A 119 10.91 13.99 11.35
N ASN A 120 11.19 12.68 11.37
CA ASN A 120 12.53 12.14 11.16
C ASN A 120 12.91 11.93 9.67
N GLY A 121 12.01 12.27 8.73
CA GLY A 121 12.25 12.19 7.28
C GLY A 121 12.07 10.81 6.64
N MET A 122 11.74 9.77 7.42
CA MET A 122 11.50 8.42 6.89
C MET A 122 10.31 8.39 5.92
N ALA A 123 9.24 9.16 6.20
CA ALA A 123 8.09 9.28 5.31
C ALA A 123 8.46 9.81 3.93
N ALA A 124 9.33 10.83 3.86
CA ALA A 124 9.82 11.37 2.60
C ALA A 124 10.63 10.33 1.83
N THR A 125 11.56 9.66 2.52
CA THR A 125 12.41 8.60 1.94
C THR A 125 11.57 7.46 1.33
N VAL A 126 10.52 7.03 2.04
CA VAL A 126 9.60 6.00 1.54
C VAL A 126 8.79 6.50 0.34
N LEU A 127 8.28 7.73 0.38
CA LEU A 127 7.52 8.31 -0.72
C LEU A 127 8.36 8.47 -1.99
N ASP A 128 9.60 8.95 -1.87
CA ASP A 128 10.55 9.05 -2.99
C ASP A 128 10.79 7.69 -3.67
N SER A 129 10.68 6.59 -2.90
CA SER A 129 10.89 5.23 -3.41
C SER A 129 9.67 4.61 -4.10
N VAL A 130 8.46 5.12 -3.86
CA VAL A 130 7.21 4.51 -4.35
C VAL A 130 6.37 5.42 -5.25
N CYS A 131 6.69 6.72 -5.31
CA CYS A 131 6.03 7.72 -6.15
C CYS A 131 6.67 7.84 -7.55
N ASP A 132 7.18 6.74 -8.11
CA ASP A 132 7.91 6.71 -9.38
C ASP A 132 7.22 5.86 -10.47
N GLN A 133 6.18 5.10 -10.11
CA GLN A 133 5.45 4.22 -11.03
C GLN A 133 4.04 4.74 -11.28
N LEU A 134 3.41 4.29 -12.38
CA LEU A 134 1.98 4.50 -12.64
C LEU A 134 1.10 3.68 -11.67
N VAL A 135 1.24 3.91 -10.38
CA VAL A 135 0.46 3.33 -9.29
C VAL A 135 0.14 4.44 -8.30
N PRO A 136 -1.14 4.75 -8.01
CA PRO A 136 -1.49 5.82 -7.10
C PRO A 136 -0.88 5.55 -5.73
N VAL A 137 -0.26 6.56 -5.14
CA VAL A 137 0.28 6.49 -3.79
C VAL A 137 -0.54 7.39 -2.89
N TRP A 138 -1.11 6.80 -1.86
CA TRP A 138 -1.84 7.53 -0.82
C TRP A 138 -1.08 7.48 0.49
N PHE A 139 -0.85 8.64 1.09
CA PHE A 139 -0.30 8.74 2.44
C PHE A 139 -1.41 8.91 3.47
N SER A 140 -1.26 8.31 4.65
CA SER A 140 -2.15 8.53 5.79
C SER A 140 -1.37 8.68 7.09
N ASP A 141 -1.65 9.77 7.82
CA ASP A 141 -1.09 10.06 9.14
C ASP A 141 -1.94 9.49 10.30
N GLY A 142 -2.92 8.63 9.99
CA GLY A 142 -3.91 8.11 10.94
C GLY A 142 -5.16 8.98 11.09
N SER A 143 -5.14 10.24 10.66
CA SER A 143 -6.28 11.17 10.70
C SER A 143 -6.81 11.51 9.31
N LYS A 144 -5.90 11.70 8.36
CA LYS A 144 -6.19 12.12 6.99
C LYS A 144 -5.56 11.14 6.01
N LYS A 145 -6.12 11.13 4.80
CA LYS A 145 -5.59 10.41 3.65
C LYS A 145 -5.34 11.42 2.54
N MET A 146 -4.14 11.43 1.98
CA MET A 146 -3.68 12.40 0.99
C MET A 146 -3.12 11.65 -0.22
N LEU A 147 -3.44 12.10 -1.43
CA LEU A 147 -2.85 11.55 -2.65
C LEU A 147 -1.46 12.18 -2.82
N MET A 148 -0.43 11.34 -2.87
CA MET A 148 0.96 11.75 -3.07
C MET A 148 1.45 11.48 -4.49
N HIS A 149 0.83 10.53 -5.19
CA HIS A 149 1.13 10.24 -6.58
C HIS A 149 -0.13 9.75 -7.31
N PRO A 150 -0.45 10.23 -8.52
CA PRO A 150 0.28 11.29 -9.24
C PRO A 150 0.18 12.66 -8.56
N ASP A 151 0.95 13.61 -9.07
CA ASP A 151 0.88 15.01 -8.64
C ASP A 151 -0.55 15.57 -8.76
N THR A 152 -0.86 16.57 -7.92
CA THR A 152 -2.22 17.10 -7.76
C THR A 152 -2.82 17.61 -9.08
N ASP A 153 -2.02 18.23 -9.94
CA ASP A 153 -2.49 18.74 -11.24
C ASP A 153 -2.85 17.61 -12.21
N VAL A 154 -2.02 16.57 -12.27
CA VAL A 154 -2.27 15.36 -13.07
C VAL A 154 -3.51 14.66 -12.55
N ALA A 155 -3.58 14.43 -11.23
CA ALA A 155 -4.73 13.80 -10.59
C ALA A 155 -6.03 14.56 -10.88
N ARG A 156 -6.02 15.89 -10.81
CA ARG A 156 -7.20 16.72 -11.13
C ARG A 156 -7.72 16.44 -12.53
N PHE A 157 -6.84 16.42 -13.54
CA PHE A 157 -7.26 16.13 -14.91
C PHE A 157 -7.68 14.67 -15.08
N VAL A 158 -6.96 13.71 -14.51
CA VAL A 158 -7.34 12.29 -14.55
C VAL A 158 -8.77 12.10 -14.04
N LEU A 159 -9.09 12.75 -12.92
CA LEU A 159 -10.38 12.63 -12.24
C LEU A 159 -11.51 13.42 -12.92
N SER A 160 -11.24 14.62 -13.45
CA SER A 160 -12.28 15.46 -14.06
C SER A 160 -12.69 15.00 -15.46
N GLY A 161 -11.80 14.30 -16.18
CA GLY A 161 -12.02 13.95 -17.59
C GLY A 161 -11.75 15.11 -18.57
N GLU A 162 -11.40 16.31 -18.09
CA GLU A 162 -11.11 17.48 -18.92
C GLU A 162 -9.85 17.30 -19.79
N ALA A 163 -9.72 18.08 -20.85
CA ALA A 163 -8.48 18.09 -21.63
C ALA A 163 -7.34 18.66 -20.79
N ALA A 164 -6.24 17.90 -20.67
CA ALA A 164 -5.03 18.34 -20.00
C ALA A 164 -4.24 19.32 -20.88
N PRO A 165 -3.51 20.29 -20.30
CA PRO A 165 -2.61 21.17 -21.05
C PRO A 165 -1.48 20.36 -21.69
N PRO A 166 -0.83 20.87 -22.75
CA PRO A 166 0.16 20.12 -23.52
C PRO A 166 1.28 19.47 -22.69
N HIS A 167 1.74 20.14 -21.63
CA HIS A 167 2.83 19.64 -20.78
C HIS A 167 2.42 18.50 -19.84
N LEU A 168 1.12 18.22 -19.65
CA LEU A 168 0.60 17.11 -18.83
C LEU A 168 -0.14 16.06 -19.67
N GLN A 169 -0.30 16.29 -20.97
CA GLN A 169 -1.20 15.53 -21.82
C GLN A 169 -0.85 14.04 -21.86
N ASP A 170 0.43 13.72 -22.06
CA ASP A 170 0.91 12.35 -22.16
C ASP A 170 0.79 11.60 -20.82
N GLU A 171 1.14 12.26 -19.72
CA GLU A 171 1.05 11.67 -18.38
C GLU A 171 -0.41 11.39 -18.00
N VAL A 172 -1.31 12.38 -18.18
CA VAL A 172 -2.74 12.20 -17.90
C VAL A 172 -3.34 11.09 -18.77
N ALA A 173 -2.93 10.99 -20.04
CA ALA A 173 -3.38 9.92 -20.92
C ALA A 173 -2.94 8.53 -20.40
N ALA A 174 -1.69 8.38 -19.98
CA ALA A 174 -1.17 7.13 -19.42
C ALA A 174 -1.94 6.70 -18.15
N TRP A 175 -2.22 7.65 -17.26
CA TRP A 175 -3.04 7.38 -16.07
C TRP A 175 -4.46 6.93 -16.41
N ARG A 176 -5.12 7.62 -17.35
CA ARG A 176 -6.48 7.28 -17.79
C ARG A 176 -6.54 5.93 -18.49
N GLU A 177 -5.56 5.60 -19.32
CA GLU A 177 -5.47 4.30 -19.96
C GLU A 177 -5.37 3.18 -18.92
N ARG A 178 -4.47 3.34 -17.95
CA ARG A 178 -4.23 2.30 -16.92
C ARG A 178 -5.37 2.17 -15.92
N TYR A 179 -5.96 3.28 -15.48
CA TYR A 179 -6.95 3.31 -14.40
C TYR A 179 -8.39 3.52 -14.86
N GLY A 180 -8.63 3.67 -16.17
CA GLY A 180 -9.96 3.86 -16.74
C GLY A 180 -10.95 2.74 -16.38
N VAL A 181 -10.44 1.51 -16.18
CA VAL A 181 -11.25 0.35 -15.74
C VAL A 181 -11.90 0.54 -14.36
N PHE A 182 -11.30 1.36 -13.49
CA PHE A 182 -11.84 1.68 -12.16
C PHE A 182 -12.70 2.95 -12.16
N GLY A 183 -12.73 3.70 -13.28
CA GLY A 183 -13.51 4.93 -13.44
C GLY A 183 -14.96 4.71 -13.89
N LEU A 184 -15.39 3.46 -14.09
CA LEU A 184 -16.72 3.13 -14.57
C LEU A 184 -17.73 3.03 -13.42
N ASN A 185 -18.19 4.19 -12.97
CA ASN A 185 -19.55 4.40 -12.50
C ASN A 185 -20.00 5.78 -13.00
N ARG A 186 -20.68 5.79 -14.17
CA ARG A 186 -21.72 6.78 -14.44
C ARG A 186 -23.00 6.33 -13.74
#